data_AF-Q9LK05-F1
#
_entry.id   AF-Q9LK05-F1
#
_cell.length_a   1.000
_cell.length_b   1.000
_cell.length_c   1.000
_cell.angle_alpha   90.00
_cell.angle_beta   90.00
_cell.angle_gamma   90.00
#
_symmetry.space_group_name_H-M   'P 1'
#
loop_
_entity.id
_entity.type
_entity.pdbx_description
1 polymer ?
#
loop_
_entity_poly.entity_id
_entity_poly.type
_entity_poly.pdbx_seq_one_letter_code
_entity_poly.pdbx_strand_id
1 'polypeptide(L)'
;MVNPTLPDDLLSKIAKNLADQCCWRGHNPSGSADEGRHRTFFLRCFAANNPTAVYYEGIRVLTHERNINGAIRLLQRHAPVRANATLACAIVFICAGYDYMGGLFLQLFTRNHYPLDSVATRVLGDEFIEEIKKFDPPYSNTYGPTFSYPTSHGISMPPCALYCYMVSGAFQNVCNRCYLWSCARRVSQML
;
A
#
# COMPACT_ATOMS: atom_id res chain seq x y z
N MET A 1 -12.97 -37.19 -7.09
CA MET A 1 -12.90 -36.53 -5.77
C MET A 1 -12.71 -35.05 -6.01
N VAL A 2 -13.76 -34.25 -5.80
CA VAL A 2 -13.73 -32.80 -6.02
C VAL A 2 -13.06 -32.16 -4.80
N ASN A 3 -11.93 -31.50 -5.01
CA ASN A 3 -11.20 -30.76 -3.98
C ASN A 3 -12.07 -29.56 -3.54
N PRO A 4 -12.42 -29.40 -2.25
CA PRO A 4 -13.18 -28.25 -1.81
C PRO A 4 -12.21 -27.07 -1.73
N THR A 5 -11.97 -26.38 -2.84
CA THR A 5 -11.29 -25.08 -2.84
C THR A 5 -12.13 -24.14 -2.01
N LEU A 6 -11.62 -23.79 -0.82
CA LEU A 6 -12.12 -22.69 -0.03
C LEU A 6 -12.22 -21.46 -0.95
N PRO A 7 -13.36 -20.75 -1.02
CA PRO A 7 -13.51 -19.63 -1.95
C PRO A 7 -12.37 -18.61 -1.75
N ASP A 8 -11.79 -18.10 -2.85
CA ASP A 8 -10.65 -17.17 -2.79
C ASP A 8 -10.92 -15.94 -1.91
N ASP A 9 -12.19 -15.51 -1.82
CA ASP A 9 -12.64 -14.44 -0.93
C ASP A 9 -12.47 -14.80 0.56
N LEU A 10 -12.79 -16.05 0.94
CA LEU A 10 -12.63 -16.53 2.30
C LEU A 10 -11.14 -16.69 2.67
N LEU A 11 -10.32 -17.17 1.74
CA LEU A 11 -8.86 -17.21 1.92
C LEU A 11 -8.27 -15.80 2.04
N SER A 12 -8.75 -14.84 1.25
CA SER A 12 -8.34 -13.44 1.34
C SER A 12 -8.70 -12.82 2.69
N LYS A 13 -9.92 -13.07 3.19
CA LYS A 13 -10.36 -12.61 4.52
C LYS A 13 -9.54 -13.22 5.65
N ILE A 14 -9.26 -14.52 5.58
CA ILE A 14 -8.41 -15.21 6.57
C ILE A 14 -6.99 -14.62 6.52
N ALA A 15 -6.39 -14.50 5.34
CA ALA A 15 -5.05 -13.93 5.19
C ALA A 15 -4.96 -12.49 5.72
N LYS A 16 -5.99 -11.66 5.46
CA LYS A 16 -6.09 -10.29 5.99
C LYS A 16 -6.19 -10.28 7.51
N ASN A 17 -7.07 -11.09 8.10
CA ASN A 17 -7.21 -11.19 9.56
C ASN A 17 -5.92 -11.67 10.23
N LEU A 18 -5.21 -12.62 9.62
CA LEU A 18 -3.95 -13.12 10.15
C LEU A 18 -2.82 -12.10 10.02
N ALA A 19 -2.76 -11.36 8.90
CA ALA A 19 -1.83 -10.25 8.74
C ALA A 19 -2.06 -9.21 9.85
N ASP A 20 -3.31 -8.74 10.01
CA ASP A 20 -3.67 -7.79 11.07
C ASP A 20 -3.22 -8.30 12.46
N GLN A 21 -3.51 -9.57 12.80
CA GLN A 21 -3.09 -10.16 14.08
C GLN A 21 -1.57 -10.28 14.25
N CYS A 22 -0.82 -10.50 13.17
CA CYS A 22 0.64 -10.49 13.21
C CYS A 22 1.20 -9.09 13.43
N CYS A 23 0.54 -8.05 12.89
CA CYS A 23 0.96 -6.65 13.07
C CYS A 23 0.82 -6.18 14.52
N TRP A 24 -0.26 -6.57 15.21
CA TRP A 24 -0.51 -6.13 16.60
C TRP A 24 0.36 -6.84 17.66
N ARG A 25 1.01 -7.97 17.35
CA ARG A 25 1.80 -8.75 18.33
C ARG A 25 3.31 -8.42 18.38
N GLY A 26 3.78 -7.44 17.61
CA GLY A 26 5.20 -7.07 17.54
C GLY A 26 5.79 -6.32 18.75
N HIS A 27 5.00 -6.00 19.79
CA HIS A 27 5.52 -5.35 21.00
C HIS A 27 6.19 -6.34 21.96
N ASN A 28 7.47 -6.64 21.71
CA ASN A 28 8.48 -6.77 22.77
C ASN A 28 9.90 -6.84 22.17
N PRO A 29 10.81 -5.89 22.50
CA PRO A 29 12.19 -5.88 21.98
C PRO A 29 13.13 -6.84 22.73
N SER A 30 12.60 -7.79 23.50
CA SER A 30 13.42 -8.75 24.25
C SER A 30 12.71 -10.08 24.40
N GLY A 31 13.23 -11.13 23.75
CA GLY A 31 12.85 -12.51 24.03
C GLY A 31 12.34 -13.27 22.82
N SER A 32 13.20 -14.15 22.31
CA SER A 32 12.87 -15.27 21.43
C SER A 32 11.84 -16.20 22.10
N ALA A 33 10.53 -16.06 21.83
CA ALA A 33 9.51 -17.08 22.12
C ALA A 33 8.05 -16.80 21.64
N ASP A 34 7.76 -15.74 20.89
CA ASP A 34 6.39 -15.55 20.37
C ASP A 34 6.41 -14.97 18.96
N GLU A 35 6.97 -15.73 18.01
CA GLU A 35 6.51 -15.61 16.63
C GLU A 35 5.01 -15.95 16.65
N GLY A 36 4.17 -14.91 16.68
CA GLY A 36 2.74 -15.06 16.97
C GLY A 36 2.13 -16.23 16.21
N ARG A 37 1.24 -16.99 16.86
CA ARG A 37 0.68 -18.29 16.38
C ARG A 37 0.20 -18.31 14.92
N HIS A 38 -0.07 -17.15 14.35
CA HIS A 38 -0.56 -16.93 12.99
C HIS A 38 0.55 -16.75 11.94
N ARG A 39 1.80 -16.45 12.36
CA ARG A 39 2.95 -16.21 11.49
C ARG A 39 3.32 -17.43 10.66
N THR A 40 3.34 -18.63 11.25
CA THR A 40 3.62 -19.87 10.51
C THR A 40 2.60 -20.12 9.40
N PHE A 41 1.32 -19.83 9.65
CA PHE A 41 0.29 -19.95 8.61
C PHE A 41 0.47 -18.87 7.54
N PHE A 42 0.71 -17.61 7.95
CA PHE A 42 0.98 -16.52 7.02
C PHE A 42 2.16 -16.84 6.09
N LEU A 43 3.26 -17.37 6.63
CA LEU A 43 4.42 -17.79 5.84
C LEU A 43 4.08 -18.89 4.83
N ARG A 44 3.18 -19.82 5.18
CA ARG A 44 2.68 -20.82 4.21
C ARG A 44 1.85 -20.17 3.11
N CYS A 45 0.96 -19.22 3.43
CA CYS A 45 0.22 -18.46 2.42
C CYS A 45 1.15 -17.65 1.52
N PHE A 46 2.18 -17.03 2.10
CA PHE A 46 3.20 -16.28 1.37
C PHE A 46 4.00 -17.20 0.43
N ALA A 47 4.45 -18.36 0.92
CA ALA A 47 5.14 -19.36 0.11
C ALA A 47 4.27 -19.91 -1.03
N ALA A 48 2.96 -20.00 -0.83
CA ALA A 48 1.98 -20.34 -1.86
C ALA A 48 1.65 -19.17 -2.82
N ASN A 49 2.35 -18.03 -2.71
CA ASN A 49 2.12 -16.82 -3.49
C ASN A 49 0.66 -16.33 -3.42
N ASN A 50 0.03 -16.46 -2.25
CA ASN A 50 -1.31 -15.94 -2.01
C ASN A 50 -1.30 -14.40 -2.16
N PRO A 51 -2.15 -13.80 -2.99
CA PRO A 51 -2.06 -12.37 -3.29
C PRO A 51 -2.21 -11.45 -2.07
N THR A 52 -3.04 -11.84 -1.11
CA THR A 52 -3.26 -11.06 0.12
C THR A 52 -2.04 -11.15 1.04
N ALA A 53 -1.47 -12.35 1.21
CA ALA A 53 -0.25 -12.52 2.02
C ALA A 53 0.94 -11.77 1.40
N VAL A 54 1.13 -11.85 0.08
CA VAL A 54 2.19 -11.12 -0.63
C VAL A 54 2.02 -9.61 -0.49
N TYR A 55 0.78 -9.11 -0.58
CA TYR A 55 0.48 -7.70 -0.41
C TYR A 55 0.84 -7.19 1.00
N TYR A 56 0.38 -7.88 2.05
CA TYR A 56 0.68 -7.49 3.43
C TYR A 56 2.16 -7.64 3.79
N GLU A 57 2.84 -8.66 3.25
CA GLU A 57 4.30 -8.78 3.40
C GLU A 57 5.02 -7.61 2.72
N GLY A 58 4.54 -7.15 1.56
CA GLY A 58 5.02 -5.94 0.92
C GLY A 58 4.93 -4.71 1.81
N ILE A 59 3.81 -4.53 2.51
CA ILE A 59 3.63 -3.44 3.49
C ILE A 59 4.57 -3.61 4.68
N ARG A 60 4.70 -4.81 5.24
CA ARG A 60 5.62 -5.08 6.37
C ARG A 60 7.08 -4.76 6.00
N VAL A 61 7.54 -5.19 4.83
CA VAL A 61 8.90 -4.91 4.34
C VAL A 61 9.11 -3.42 4.09
N LEU A 62 8.07 -2.72 3.60
CA LEU A 62 8.09 -1.28 3.40
C LEU A 62 8.26 -0.53 4.72
N THR A 63 7.54 -0.92 5.77
CA THR A 63 7.49 -0.21 7.06
C THR A 63 8.60 -0.61 8.02
N HIS A 64 8.80 -1.91 8.26
CA HIS A 64 9.73 -2.41 9.29
C HIS A 64 11.17 -2.52 8.79
N GLU A 65 11.36 -3.06 7.58
CA GLU A 65 12.70 -3.25 7.02
C GLU A 65 13.20 -2.01 6.27
N ARG A 66 12.33 -1.01 6.05
CA ARG A 66 12.59 0.19 5.26
C ARG A 66 13.16 -0.12 3.88
N ASN A 67 12.78 -1.27 3.32
CA ASN A 67 13.31 -1.78 2.06
C ASN A 67 12.29 -1.53 0.93
N ILE A 68 12.29 -0.29 0.42
CA ILE A 68 11.32 0.13 -0.59
C ILE A 68 11.40 -0.71 -1.88
N ASN A 69 12.60 -1.10 -2.30
CA ASN A 69 12.79 -1.94 -3.50
C ASN A 69 12.29 -3.37 -3.27
N GLY A 70 12.45 -3.91 -2.06
CA GLY A 70 11.86 -5.18 -1.63
C GLY A 70 10.34 -5.14 -1.68
N ALA A 71 9.74 -4.09 -1.11
CA ALA A 71 8.30 -3.88 -1.10
C ALA A 71 7.72 -3.75 -2.52
N ILE A 72 8.35 -2.94 -3.39
CA ILE A 72 7.95 -2.78 -4.80
C ILE A 72 7.90 -4.16 -5.48
N ARG A 73 8.95 -4.97 -5.36
CA ARG A 73 9.01 -6.30 -5.98
C ARG A 73 7.88 -7.23 -5.53
N LEU A 74 7.41 -7.10 -4.29
CA LEU A 74 6.29 -7.89 -3.78
C LEU A 74 4.95 -7.37 -4.32
N LEU A 75 4.71 -6.05 -4.22
CA LEU A 75 3.47 -5.42 -4.66
C LEU A 75 3.24 -5.58 -6.18
N GLN A 76 4.31 -5.50 -6.97
CA GLN A 76 4.26 -5.65 -8.43
C GLN A 76 3.70 -7.00 -8.90
N ARG A 77 3.86 -8.09 -8.13
CA ARG A 77 3.47 -9.44 -8.54
C ARG A 77 1.99 -9.56 -8.90
N HIS A 78 1.15 -8.71 -8.30
CA HIS A 78 -0.30 -8.73 -8.50
C HIS A 78 -0.85 -7.44 -9.13
N ALA A 79 0.02 -6.48 -9.43
CA ALA A 79 -0.30 -5.27 -10.18
C ALA A 79 -0.10 -5.55 -11.68
N PRO A 80 -1.08 -6.20 -12.32
CA PRO A 80 -2.17 -5.37 -12.85
C PRO A 80 -3.59 -5.85 -12.49
N VAL A 81 -3.71 -6.96 -11.78
CA VAL A 81 -5.00 -7.66 -11.56
C VAL A 81 -5.71 -7.12 -10.32
N ARG A 82 -4.96 -6.73 -9.29
CA ARG A 82 -5.52 -6.28 -8.01
C ARG A 82 -5.37 -4.78 -7.85
N ALA A 83 -6.50 -4.10 -7.70
CA ALA A 83 -6.54 -2.64 -7.55
C ALA A 83 -5.70 -2.13 -6.37
N ASN A 84 -5.79 -2.76 -5.20
CA ASN A 84 -5.00 -2.37 -4.02
C ASN A 84 -3.49 -2.50 -4.25
N ALA A 85 -3.03 -3.62 -4.83
CA ALA A 85 -1.62 -3.83 -5.13
C ALA A 85 -1.11 -2.85 -6.20
N THR A 86 -1.88 -2.60 -7.26
CA THR A 86 -1.52 -1.64 -8.31
C THR A 86 -1.40 -0.22 -7.75
N LEU A 87 -2.37 0.21 -6.93
CA LEU A 87 -2.37 1.54 -6.33
C LEU A 87 -1.23 1.71 -5.31
N ALA A 88 -1.06 0.74 -4.40
CA ALA A 88 0.04 0.74 -3.44
C ALA A 88 1.40 0.79 -4.16
N CYS A 89 1.59 -0.01 -5.20
CA CYS A 89 2.82 -0.01 -5.98
C CYS A 89 3.08 1.36 -6.62
N ALA A 90 2.06 2.00 -7.20
CA ALA A 90 2.19 3.34 -7.78
C ALA A 90 2.63 4.37 -6.73
N ILE A 91 1.99 4.37 -5.56
CA ILE A 91 2.32 5.29 -4.47
C ILE A 91 3.75 5.06 -3.96
N VAL A 92 4.16 3.81 -3.80
CA VAL A 92 5.52 3.49 -3.34
C VAL A 92 6.58 3.93 -4.35
N PHE A 93 6.33 3.79 -5.66
CA PHE A 93 7.21 4.35 -6.70
C PHE A 93 7.33 5.88 -6.60
N ILE A 94 6.23 6.57 -6.35
CA ILE A 94 6.19 8.03 -6.16
C ILE A 94 7.02 8.45 -4.94
N CYS A 95 6.90 7.74 -3.81
CA CYS A 95 7.72 7.98 -2.63
C CYS A 95 9.22 7.77 -2.93
N ALA A 96 9.56 6.71 -3.67
CA ALA A 96 10.94 6.41 -4.05
C ALA A 96 11.54 7.40 -5.08
N GLY A 97 10.75 8.32 -5.63
CA GLY A 97 11.18 9.27 -6.65
C GLY A 97 11.21 8.73 -8.07
N TYR A 98 10.67 7.53 -8.30
CA TYR A 98 10.55 6.93 -9.63
C TYR A 98 9.24 7.39 -10.29
N ASP A 99 9.15 8.68 -10.58
CA ASP A 99 7.96 9.37 -11.10
C ASP A 99 7.40 8.72 -12.38
N TYR A 100 8.27 8.33 -13.31
CA TYR A 100 7.86 7.65 -14.54
C TYR A 100 7.14 6.33 -14.25
N MET A 101 7.72 5.48 -13.39
CA MET A 101 7.10 4.21 -13.00
C MET A 101 5.82 4.44 -12.18
N GLY A 102 5.82 5.45 -11.29
CA GLY A 102 4.62 5.86 -10.57
C GLY A 102 3.48 6.22 -11.53
N GLY A 103 3.77 7.02 -12.57
CA GLY A 103 2.82 7.39 -13.61
C GLY A 103 2.33 6.18 -14.42
N LEU A 104 3.24 5.28 -14.80
CA LEU A 104 2.88 4.05 -15.52
C LEU A 104 1.90 3.19 -14.72
N PHE A 105 2.14 2.99 -13.42
CA PHE A 105 1.25 2.19 -12.57
C PHE A 105 -0.08 2.89 -12.28
N LEU A 106 -0.12 4.22 -12.16
CA LEU A 106 -1.38 4.96 -12.08
C LEU A 106 -2.18 4.87 -13.39
N GLN A 107 -1.55 4.95 -14.55
CA GLN A 107 -2.21 4.75 -15.84
C GLN A 107 -2.77 3.32 -15.96
N LEU A 108 -1.98 2.33 -15.56
CA LEU A 108 -2.39 0.93 -15.51
C LEU A 108 -3.59 0.72 -14.57
N PHE A 109 -3.59 1.38 -13.41
CA PHE A 109 -4.70 1.34 -12.46
C PHE A 109 -5.99 1.90 -13.07
N THR A 110 -5.92 3.06 -13.74
CA THR A 110 -7.10 3.64 -14.41
C THR A 110 -7.62 2.80 -15.56
N ARG A 111 -6.73 2.15 -16.31
CA ARG A 111 -7.14 1.27 -17.41
C ARG A 111 -7.89 0.03 -16.94
N ASN A 112 -7.49 -0.54 -15.80
CA ASN A 112 -7.96 -1.86 -15.37
C ASN A 112 -8.96 -1.82 -14.21
N HIS A 113 -9.05 -0.71 -13.47
CA HIS A 113 -9.79 -0.64 -12.22
C HIS A 113 -10.71 0.59 -12.19
N TYR A 114 -10.23 1.73 -11.67
CA TYR A 114 -11.06 2.90 -11.38
C TYR A 114 -10.42 4.19 -11.87
N PRO A 115 -11.22 5.21 -12.27
CA PRO A 115 -10.70 6.55 -12.52
C PRO A 115 -9.98 7.14 -11.30
N LEU A 116 -8.89 7.87 -11.52
CA LEU A 116 -8.04 8.40 -10.43
C LEU A 116 -8.79 9.34 -9.46
N ASP A 117 -9.78 10.08 -9.96
CA ASP A 117 -10.59 11.05 -9.20
C ASP A 117 -11.92 10.47 -8.69
N SER A 118 -12.09 9.14 -8.77
CA SER A 118 -13.28 8.46 -8.26
C SER A 118 -13.26 8.27 -6.75
N VAL A 119 -14.45 8.13 -6.17
CA VAL A 119 -14.62 7.77 -4.74
C VAL A 119 -14.02 6.40 -4.43
N ALA A 120 -14.11 5.43 -5.36
CA ALA A 120 -13.53 4.10 -5.17
C ALA A 120 -12.00 4.15 -5.01
N THR A 121 -11.31 4.97 -5.81
CA THR A 121 -9.86 5.20 -5.67
C THR A 121 -9.51 5.82 -4.34
N ARG A 122 -10.34 6.75 -3.85
CA ARG A 122 -10.17 7.34 -2.52
C ARG A 122 -10.28 6.31 -1.40
N VAL A 123 -11.31 5.45 -1.45
CA VAL A 123 -11.49 4.38 -0.47
C VAL A 123 -10.26 3.46 -0.44
N LEU A 124 -9.73 3.06 -1.60
CA LEU A 124 -8.53 2.22 -1.67
C LEU A 124 -7.27 2.92 -1.11
N GLY A 125 -7.11 4.23 -1.34
CA GLY A 125 -6.02 4.99 -0.75
C GLY A 125 -6.14 5.10 0.77
N ASP A 126 -7.37 5.30 1.28
CA ASP A 126 -7.63 5.40 2.71
C ASP A 126 -7.37 4.03 3.38
N GLU A 127 -7.82 2.93 2.75
CA GLU A 127 -7.49 1.56 3.16
C GLU A 127 -5.98 1.33 3.22
N PHE A 128 -5.23 1.74 2.19
CA PHE A 128 -3.77 1.57 2.16
C PHE A 128 -3.07 2.34 3.28
N ILE A 129 -3.52 3.57 3.57
CA ILE A 129 -3.01 4.36 4.69
C ILE A 129 -3.27 3.66 6.03
N GLU A 130 -4.51 3.18 6.25
CA GLU A 130 -4.86 2.46 7.47
C GLU A 130 -4.08 1.15 7.60
N GLU A 131 -3.83 0.45 6.50
CA GLU A 131 -3.01 -0.76 6.50
C GLU A 131 -1.56 -0.46 6.89
N ILE A 132 -0.95 0.60 6.35
CA ILE A 132 0.40 1.03 6.78
C ILE A 132 0.43 1.34 8.27
N LYS A 133 -0.56 2.10 8.78
CA LYS A 133 -0.65 2.45 10.21
C LYS A 133 -0.70 1.24 11.13
N LYS A 134 -1.37 0.15 10.71
CA LYS A 134 -1.42 -1.09 11.51
C LYS A 134 -0.03 -1.70 11.74
N PHE A 135 0.94 -1.41 10.88
CA PHE A 135 2.33 -1.84 11.06
C PHE A 135 3.18 -0.86 11.89
N ASP A 136 2.58 0.15 12.51
CA ASP A 136 3.27 1.16 13.33
C ASP A 136 4.50 1.76 12.61
N PRO A 137 4.27 2.53 11.52
CA PRO A 137 5.35 3.04 10.70
C PRO A 137 6.18 4.07 11.48
N PRO A 138 7.44 4.31 11.11
CA PRO A 138 8.36 5.13 11.92
C PRO A 138 8.05 6.64 11.93
N TYR A 139 7.21 7.14 11.03
CA TYR A 139 6.92 8.57 10.83
C TYR A 139 8.18 9.43 10.61
N SER A 140 9.24 8.83 10.05
CA SER A 140 10.53 9.49 9.83
C SER A 140 10.57 10.41 8.62
N ASN A 141 9.55 10.35 7.74
CA ASN A 141 9.54 11.07 6.47
C ASN A 141 10.83 10.85 5.65
N THR A 142 11.32 9.61 5.66
CA THR A 142 12.56 9.17 4.99
C THR A 142 12.52 9.49 3.50
N TYR A 143 11.34 9.35 2.89
CA TYR A 143 11.14 9.55 1.46
C TYR A 143 10.69 10.97 1.09
N GLY A 144 10.58 11.87 2.07
CA GLY A 144 10.20 13.26 1.84
C GLY A 144 11.08 13.99 0.80
N PRO A 145 12.43 13.83 0.83
CA PRO A 145 13.34 14.42 -0.15
C PRO A 145 13.27 13.76 -1.55
N THR A 146 12.96 12.47 -1.64
CA THR A 146 12.90 11.73 -2.91
C THR A 146 11.52 11.76 -3.54
N PHE A 147 10.47 12.12 -2.79
CA PHE A 147 9.10 12.17 -3.26
C PHE A 147 8.98 12.94 -4.58
N SER A 148 8.48 12.27 -5.62
CA SER A 148 8.28 12.87 -6.93
C SER A 148 6.95 12.40 -7.53
N TYR A 149 5.99 13.32 -7.66
CA TYR A 149 4.69 13.00 -8.25
C TYR A 149 4.78 12.98 -9.78
N PRO A 150 4.10 12.06 -10.48
CA PRO A 150 4.29 11.88 -11.91
C PRO A 150 3.92 13.11 -12.72
N THR A 151 4.66 13.32 -13.81
CA THR A 151 4.39 14.31 -14.86
C THR A 151 4.24 13.67 -16.25
N SER A 152 4.21 12.34 -16.29
CA SER A 152 4.17 11.50 -17.49
C SER A 152 2.82 10.79 -17.66
N HIS A 153 2.61 10.12 -18.80
CA HIS A 153 1.41 9.32 -19.08
C HIS A 153 0.06 10.06 -18.98
N GLY A 154 0.07 11.38 -19.20
CA GLY A 154 -1.13 12.22 -19.04
C GLY A 154 -1.51 12.46 -17.56
N ILE A 155 -0.63 12.11 -16.64
CA ILE A 155 -0.79 12.31 -15.21
C ILE A 155 0.13 13.43 -14.78
N SER A 156 -0.43 14.39 -14.06
CA SER A 156 0.32 15.51 -13.48
C SER A 156 -0.21 15.81 -12.09
N MET A 157 0.59 16.51 -11.30
CA MET A 157 0.12 17.10 -10.06
C MET A 157 -1.09 18.01 -10.33
N PRO A 158 -2.25 17.77 -9.69
CA PRO A 158 -3.44 18.60 -9.89
C PRO A 158 -3.20 20.05 -9.39
N PRO A 159 -3.68 21.09 -10.11
CA PRO A 159 -3.45 22.49 -9.71
C PRO A 159 -3.97 22.82 -8.30
N CYS A 160 -5.04 22.16 -7.84
CA CYS A 160 -5.60 22.36 -6.52
C CYS A 160 -4.84 21.65 -5.39
N ALA A 161 -3.84 20.82 -5.69
CA ALA A 161 -3.22 19.93 -4.70
C ALA A 161 -2.60 20.67 -3.50
N LEU A 162 -1.82 21.73 -3.75
CA LEU A 162 -1.21 22.53 -2.67
C LEU A 162 -2.27 23.27 -1.84
N TYR A 163 -3.24 23.89 -2.51
CA TYR A 163 -4.29 24.64 -1.84
C TYR A 163 -5.15 23.73 -0.95
N CYS A 164 -5.62 22.61 -1.50
CA CYS A 164 -6.40 21.64 -0.75
C CYS A 164 -5.61 21.08 0.44
N TYR A 165 -4.31 20.82 0.27
CA TYR A 165 -3.45 20.36 1.36
C TYR A 165 -3.33 21.36 2.51
N MET A 166 -3.11 22.64 2.19
CA MET A 166 -3.01 23.71 3.20
C MET A 166 -4.34 23.90 3.95
N VAL A 167 -5.46 23.90 3.24
CA VAL A 167 -6.78 24.19 3.82
C VAL A 167 -7.35 23.01 4.59
N SER A 168 -7.12 21.76 4.14
CA SER A 168 -7.66 20.57 4.82
C SER A 168 -6.86 20.14 6.05
N GLY A 169 -5.73 20.80 6.33
CA GLY A 169 -4.68 20.23 7.17
C GLY A 169 -4.15 18.92 6.59
N ALA A 170 -3.17 18.30 7.27
CA ALA A 170 -2.46 17.12 6.77
C ALA A 170 -3.34 15.85 6.60
N PHE A 171 -4.64 15.87 6.94
CA PHE A 171 -5.41 14.63 7.14
C PHE A 171 -6.78 14.54 6.47
N GLN A 172 -7.34 15.60 5.87
CA GLN A 172 -8.77 15.56 5.45
C GLN A 172 -9.09 15.89 3.98
N ASN A 173 -8.10 15.98 3.07
CA ASN A 173 -8.25 16.25 1.62
C ASN A 173 -9.69 16.33 1.13
N VAL A 174 -10.13 17.55 0.88
CA VAL A 174 -11.54 17.83 0.57
C VAL A 174 -11.94 17.43 -0.85
N CYS A 175 -10.99 17.11 -1.73
CA CYS A 175 -11.24 16.92 -3.16
C CYS A 175 -10.69 15.58 -3.68
N ASN A 176 -11.48 14.87 -4.52
CA ASN A 176 -11.01 13.60 -5.10
C ASN A 176 -9.96 13.81 -6.20
N ARG A 177 -10.00 14.95 -6.92
CA ARG A 177 -9.01 15.26 -7.97
C ARG A 177 -7.58 15.29 -7.46
N CYS A 178 -7.37 15.83 -6.26
CA CYS A 178 -6.08 16.02 -5.59
C CYS A 178 -5.76 14.91 -4.59
N TYR A 179 -6.69 13.99 -4.37
CA TYR A 179 -6.60 13.02 -3.28
C TYR A 179 -5.34 12.15 -3.39
N LEU A 180 -5.05 11.58 -4.57
CA LEU A 180 -3.92 10.66 -4.73
C LEU A 180 -2.57 11.32 -4.47
N TRP A 181 -2.39 12.57 -4.90
CA TRP A 181 -1.19 13.34 -4.58
C TRP A 181 -0.98 13.43 -3.07
N SER A 182 -2.03 13.76 -2.34
CA SER A 182 -1.95 13.93 -0.89
C SER A 182 -1.89 12.58 -0.15
N CYS A 183 -2.54 11.53 -0.68
CA CYS A 183 -2.38 10.16 -0.20
C CYS A 183 -0.91 9.72 -0.29
N ALA A 184 -0.27 9.91 -1.45
CA ALA A 184 1.14 9.60 -1.62
C ALA A 184 2.04 10.44 -0.70
N ARG A 185 1.69 11.72 -0.49
CA ARG A 185 2.42 12.59 0.45
C ARG A 185 2.30 12.11 1.89
N ARG A 186 1.11 11.68 2.34
CA ARG A 186 0.89 11.10 3.66
C ARG A 186 1.67 9.80 3.85
N VAL A 187 1.67 8.91 2.85
CA VAL A 187 2.50 7.70 2.87
C VAL A 187 3.98 8.03 2.97
N SER A 188 4.46 9.00 2.20
CA SER A 188 5.84 9.49 2.29
C SER A 188 6.20 10.07 3.66
N GLN A 189 5.23 10.62 4.41
CA GLN A 189 5.45 11.14 5.76
C GLN A 189 5.47 10.04 6.82
N MET A 190 4.68 8.97 6.62
CA MET A 190 4.67 7.81 7.51
C MET A 190 5.96 6.99 7.42
N LEU A 191 6.59 6.95 6.25
CA LEU A 191 7.80 6.17 5.96
C LEU A 191 9.06 7.05 6.05
#